data_AF-A0A5K0X834-F1
#
_entry.id   AF-A0A5K0X834-F1
#
_cell.length_a   1.000
_cell.length_b   1.000
_cell.length_c   1.000
_cell.angle_alpha   90.00
_cell.angle_beta   90.00
_cell.angle_gamma   90.00
#
_symmetry.space_group_name_H-M   'P 1'
#
loop_
_entity.id
_entity.type
_entity.pdbx_description
1 polymer ?
#
loop_
_entity_poly.entity_id
_entity_poly.type
_entity_poly.pdbx_seq_one_letter_code
_entity_poly.pdbx_strand_id
1 'polypeptide(L)'
;MAETVVSSFWGPVTSTIESCEKNYTHSSYIAEFYNTISNTPCILLAFVGLVNALRQRFEKRFSVLHLSNMALAIGSMLFHATLQRG
;
A
#
# COMPACT_ATOMS: atom_id res chain seq x y z
N MET A 1 26.68 15.42 -5.04
CA MET A 1 26.38 14.46 -3.95
C MET A 1 25.77 13.26 -4.65
N ALA A 2 26.48 12.13 -4.73
CA ALA A 2 25.99 10.97 -5.47
C ALA A 2 24.75 10.43 -4.74
N GLU A 3 23.58 10.53 -5.37
CA GLU A 3 22.40 9.83 -4.87
C GLU A 3 22.72 8.33 -4.91
N THR A 4 22.68 7.68 -3.75
CA THR A 4 22.75 6.23 -3.67
C THR A 4 21.45 5.69 -4.24
N VAL A 5 21.39 5.57 -5.57
CA VAL A 5 20.31 4.86 -6.27
C VAL A 5 20.47 3.40 -5.89
N VAL A 6 19.70 2.96 -4.91
CA VAL A 6 19.58 1.54 -4.62
C VAL A 6 18.92 0.91 -5.85
N SER A 7 19.54 -0.17 -6.37
CA SER A 7 19.02 -0.94 -7.50
C SER A 7 17.55 -1.33 -7.25
N SER A 8 16.67 -1.00 -8.19
CA SER A 8 15.27 -1.45 -8.19
C SER A 8 15.22 -2.98 -8.33
N PHE A 9 14.55 -3.65 -7.40
CA PHE A 9 14.27 -5.07 -7.50
C PHE A 9 13.19 -5.39 -8.57
N TRP A 10 12.19 -4.50 -8.72
CA TRP A 10 11.03 -4.72 -9.60
C TRP A 10 11.29 -4.34 -11.07
N GLY A 11 12.52 -3.96 -11.40
CA GLY A 11 12.89 -3.51 -12.74
C GLY A 11 12.64 -2.01 -12.96
N PRO A 12 12.62 -1.54 -14.21
CA PRO A 12 12.44 -0.12 -14.51
C PRO A 12 11.04 0.34 -14.07
N VAL A 13 10.98 1.54 -13.48
CA VAL A 13 9.70 2.15 -13.08
C VAL A 13 8.84 2.38 -14.31
N THR A 14 7.60 1.90 -14.28
CA THR A 14 6.66 2.07 -15.38
C THR A 14 5.52 3.02 -15.05
N SER A 15 5.33 3.44 -13.80
CA SER A 15 4.29 4.40 -13.38
C SER A 15 4.36 5.73 -14.14
N THR A 16 3.20 6.37 -14.37
CA THR A 16 3.12 7.74 -14.95
C THR A 16 3.16 8.79 -13.86
N ILE A 17 2.79 8.39 -12.65
CA ILE A 17 2.60 9.23 -11.49
C ILE A 17 3.58 8.71 -10.46
N GLU A 18 4.51 9.58 -10.08
CA GLU A 18 5.41 9.38 -8.96
C GLU A 18 5.04 10.39 -7.87
N SER A 19 5.20 9.99 -6.62
CA SER A 19 4.94 10.88 -5.50
C SER A 19 6.13 11.81 -5.26
N CYS A 20 6.05 12.64 -4.21
CA CYS A 20 7.18 13.48 -3.78
C CYS A 20 8.31 12.68 -3.09
N GLU A 21 8.04 11.42 -2.71
CA GLU A 21 9.02 10.55 -2.06
C GLU A 21 10.04 10.02 -3.07
N LYS A 22 11.33 9.95 -2.67
CA LYS A 22 12.39 9.44 -3.53
C LYS A 22 12.37 7.91 -3.62
N ASN A 23 12.33 7.42 -4.86
CA ASN A 23 12.31 5.99 -5.17
C ASN A 23 13.54 5.22 -4.64
N TYR A 24 13.28 4.06 -4.04
CA TYR A 24 14.26 3.08 -3.55
C TYR A 24 15.28 3.66 -2.55
N THR A 25 14.95 4.74 -1.84
CA THR A 25 15.89 5.37 -0.90
C THR A 25 16.17 4.51 0.33
N HIS A 26 15.15 3.77 0.81
CA HIS A 26 15.23 3.03 2.07
C HIS A 26 15.33 1.50 1.88
N SER A 27 14.95 0.98 0.72
CA SER A 27 14.96 -0.46 0.42
C SER A 27 15.01 -0.68 -1.09
N SER A 28 15.71 -1.73 -1.53
CA SER A 28 15.69 -2.19 -2.93
C SER A 28 14.34 -2.79 -3.35
N TYR A 29 13.51 -3.19 -2.38
CA TYR A 29 12.24 -3.89 -2.62
C TYR A 29 11.02 -2.98 -2.57
N ILE A 30 11.12 -1.81 -1.93
CA ILE A 30 10.00 -0.88 -1.74
C ILE A 30 10.46 0.46 -2.31
N ALA A 31 9.83 0.87 -3.41
CA ALA A 31 10.19 2.12 -4.09
C ALA A 31 9.88 3.34 -3.22
N GLU A 32 8.64 3.52 -2.76
CA GLU A 32 8.24 4.63 -1.90
C GLU A 32 7.91 4.10 -0.49
N PHE A 33 8.91 4.06 0.40
CA PHE A 33 8.81 3.42 1.70
C PHE A 33 7.74 4.02 2.60
N TYR A 34 7.71 5.35 2.72
CA TYR A 34 6.75 6.05 3.57
C TYR A 34 5.34 6.02 2.98
N ASN A 35 5.18 6.10 1.66
CA ASN A 35 3.89 5.94 1.01
C ASN A 35 3.35 4.50 1.11
N THR A 36 4.22 3.48 1.10
CA THR A 36 3.82 2.10 1.38
C THR A 36 3.45 1.91 2.85
N ILE A 37 4.29 2.32 3.81
CA ILE A 37 4.03 2.04 5.23
C ILE A 37 2.84 2.81 5.79
N SER A 38 2.56 4.02 5.28
CA SER A 38 1.43 4.85 5.70
C SER A 38 0.05 4.24 5.40
N ASN A 39 -0.02 3.26 4.50
CA ASN A 39 -1.23 2.47 4.25
C ASN A 39 -1.46 1.34 5.29
N THR A 40 -0.44 0.98 6.08
CA THR A 40 -0.54 -0.11 7.07
C THR A 40 -1.62 0.16 8.13
N PRO A 41 -1.71 1.36 8.75
CA PRO A 41 -2.80 1.68 9.66
C PRO A 41 -4.19 1.52 9.03
N CYS A 42 -4.36 1.87 7.76
CA CYS A 42 -5.63 1.73 7.05
C CYS A 42 -6.05 0.25 6.94
N ILE A 43 -5.10 -0.64 6.60
CA ILE A 43 -5.35 -2.10 6.56
C ILE A 43 -5.71 -2.63 7.94
N LEU A 44 -4.94 -2.24 8.98
CA LEU A 44 -5.18 -2.70 10.35
C LEU A 44 -6.56 -2.27 10.86
N LEU A 45 -6.94 -1.00 10.65
CA LEU A 45 -8.25 -0.49 11.05
C LEU A 45 -9.39 -1.15 10.26
N ALA A 46 -9.21 -1.38 8.96
CA ALA A 46 -10.19 -2.10 8.14
C ALA A 46 -10.36 -3.54 8.63
N PHE A 47 -9.27 -4.23 8.99
CA PHE A 47 -9.29 -5.57 9.54
C PHE A 47 -10.01 -5.62 10.90
N VAL A 48 -9.68 -4.70 11.83
CA VAL A 48 -10.37 -4.59 13.12
C VAL A 48 -11.86 -4.33 12.92
N GLY A 49 -12.22 -3.44 11.99
CA GLY A 49 -13.61 -3.15 11.63
C GLY A 49 -14.34 -4.38 11.09
N LEU A 50 -13.71 -5.16 10.21
CA LEU A 50 -14.26 -6.41 9.69
C LEU A 50 -14.50 -7.44 10.80
N VAL A 51 -13.50 -7.67 11.65
CA VAL A 51 -13.61 -8.59 12.79
C VAL A 51 -14.76 -8.17 13.69
N ASN A 52 -14.87 -6.87 13.97
CA ASN A 52 -15.95 -6.33 14.80
C ASN A 52 -17.33 -6.50 14.14
N ALA A 53 -17.47 -6.21 12.85
CA ALA A 53 -18.72 -6.38 12.11
C ALA A 53 -19.20 -7.83 12.11
N LEU A 54 -18.27 -8.79 11.95
CA LEU A 54 -18.57 -10.21 12.02
C LEU A 54 -18.95 -10.65 13.44
N ARG A 55 -18.23 -10.19 14.47
CA ARG A 55 -18.50 -10.54 15.88
C ARG A 55 -19.84 -10.00 16.36
N GLN A 56 -20.19 -8.77 15.99
CA GLN A 56 -21.45 -8.13 16.36
C GLN A 56 -22.61 -8.52 15.44
N ARG A 57 -22.36 -9.36 14.41
CA ARG A 57 -23.36 -9.78 13.41
C ARG A 57 -24.06 -8.60 12.74
N PHE A 58 -23.29 -7.54 12.45
CA PHE A 58 -23.80 -6.43 11.66
C PHE A 58 -24.20 -6.90 10.25
N GLU A 59 -24.99 -6.06 9.60
CA GLU A 59 -25.39 -6.31 8.23
C GLU A 59 -24.18 -6.50 7.31
N LYS A 60 -24.31 -7.40 6.32
CA LYS A 60 -23.23 -7.75 5.39
C LYS A 60 -22.61 -6.54 4.69
N ARG A 61 -23.36 -5.45 4.52
CA ARG A 61 -22.87 -4.18 3.95
C ARG A 61 -21.62 -3.64 4.68
N PHE A 62 -21.53 -3.81 6.00
CA PHE A 62 -20.39 -3.35 6.78
C PHE A 62 -19.15 -4.24 6.54
N SER A 63 -19.33 -5.55 6.43
CA SER A 63 -18.24 -6.46 6.06
C SER A 63 -17.71 -6.16 4.67
N VAL A 64 -18.59 -5.91 3.70
CA VAL A 64 -18.18 -5.51 2.33
C VAL A 64 -17.42 -4.19 2.36
N LEU A 65 -17.89 -3.19 3.11
CA LEU A 65 -17.19 -1.91 3.26
C LEU A 65 -15.75 -2.10 3.76
N HIS A 66 -15.57 -2.87 4.84
CA HIS A 66 -14.25 -3.11 5.41
C HIS A 66 -13.34 -3.93 4.49
N LEU A 67 -13.88 -4.94 3.80
CA LEU A 67 -13.14 -5.70 2.79
C LEU A 67 -12.69 -4.82 1.62
N SER A 68 -13.57 -3.97 1.10
CA SER A 68 -13.24 -3.05 0.00
C SER A 68 -12.16 -2.05 0.40
N ASN A 69 -12.24 -1.47 1.61
CA ASN A 69 -11.21 -0.56 2.12
C ASN A 69 -9.86 -1.27 2.29
N MET A 70 -9.88 -2.51 2.77
CA MET A 70 -8.67 -3.31 2.92
C MET A 70 -8.03 -3.62 1.55
N ALA A 71 -8.84 -4.01 0.56
CA ALA A 71 -8.38 -4.25 -0.80
C ALA A 71 -7.78 -2.99 -1.45
N LEU A 72 -8.42 -1.83 -1.26
CA LEU A 72 -7.93 -0.54 -1.76
C LEU A 72 -6.58 -0.17 -1.15
N ALA A 73 -6.44 -0.29 0.18
CA ALA A 73 -5.19 0.02 0.87
C ALA A 73 -4.05 -0.94 0.48
N ILE A 74 -4.33 -2.24 0.33
CA ILE A 74 -3.35 -3.21 -0.18
C ILE A 74 -2.92 -2.87 -1.62
N GLY A 75 -3.88 -2.52 -2.49
CA GLY A 75 -3.58 -2.11 -3.86
C GLY A 75 -2.69 -0.88 -3.90
N SER A 76 -2.96 0.13 -3.07
CA SER A 76 -2.11 1.31 -2.92
C SER A 76 -0.70 0.94 -2.43
N MET A 77 -0.58 0.10 -1.41
CA MET A 77 0.73 -0.38 -0.94
C MET A 77 1.55 -1.04 -2.02
N LEU A 78 0.93 -1.94 -2.79
CA LEU A 78 1.60 -2.66 -3.88
C LEU A 78 2.04 -1.68 -4.98
N PHE A 79 1.20 -0.72 -5.35
CA PHE A 79 1.56 0.30 -6.33
C PHE A 79 2.77 1.14 -5.86
N HIS A 80 2.76 1.64 -4.63
CA HIS A 80 3.88 2.44 -4.09
C HIS A 80 5.15 1.60 -3.87
N ALA A 81 5.01 0.30 -3.59
CA ALA A 81 6.16 -0.57 -3.41
C ALA A 81 6.85 -0.91 -4.73
N THR A 82 6.10 -1.06 -5.82
CA THR A 82 6.66 -1.50 -7.12
C THR A 82 6.84 -0.37 -8.12
N LEU A 83 6.02 0.69 -8.05
CA LEU A 83 5.82 1.71 -9.09
C LEU A 83 5.58 1.12 -10.48
N GLN A 84 4.89 -0.02 -10.52
CA GLN A 84 4.49 -0.67 -11.76
C GLN A 84 3.06 -0.30 -12.14
N ARG A 85 2.82 -0.08 -13.44
CA ARG A 85 1.48 -0.17 -14.02
C ARG A 85 1.18 -1.63 -14.32
N GLY A 86 0.01 -2.08 -13.87
CA GLY A 86 -0.58 -3.35 -14.32
C GLY A 86 -1.14 -3.25 -15.72
#